data_AF-A0A2V5RZW0-F1
#
_entry.id   AF-A0A2V5RZW0-F1
#
_cell.length_a   1.000
_cell.length_b   1.000
_cell.length_c   1.000
_cell.angle_alpha   90.00
_cell.angle_beta   90.00
_cell.angle_gamma   90.00
#
_symmetry.space_group_name_H-M   'P 1'
#
loop_
_entity.id
_entity.type
_entity.pdbx_description
1 polymer ?
#
loop_
_entity_poly.entity_id
_entity_poly.type
_entity_poly.pdbx_seq_one_letter_code
_entity_poly.pdbx_strand_id
1 'polypeptide(L)' 'AEIDLNKLNKELEKSMAATKSKQIRKKLAKRLKLVQGFQNSHARPEWMILDVLPVIPPDLRPLVPLEGGRFA' A
#
# COMPACT_ATOMS: atom_id res chain seq x y z
N ALA A 1 -0.10 15.25 -8.12
CA ALA A 1 -0.28 14.56 -9.42
C ALA A 1 -1.31 13.45 -9.19
N GLU A 2 -2.47 13.56 -9.81
CA GLU A 2 -3.57 12.60 -9.67
C GLU A 2 -3.32 11.40 -10.59
N ILE A 3 -3.26 10.18 -10.04
CA ILE A 3 -3.07 8.95 -10.82
C ILE A 3 -4.44 8.35 -11.12
N ASP A 4 -4.79 8.25 -12.41
CA ASP A 4 -5.94 7.49 -12.87
C ASP A 4 -5.59 5.99 -12.98
N LEU A 5 -6.07 5.21 -12.00
CA LEU A 5 -5.85 3.76 -11.94
C LEU A 5 -6.49 3.02 -13.11
N ASN A 6 -7.62 3.48 -13.65
CA ASN A 6 -8.31 2.83 -14.77
C ASN A 6 -7.51 2.98 -16.06
N LYS A 7 -6.99 4.18 -16.31
CA LYS A 7 -6.11 4.44 -17.44
C LYS A 7 -4.82 3.64 -17.33
N LEU A 8 -4.18 3.66 -16.16
CA LEU A 8 -2.93 2.94 -15.93
C LEU A 8 -3.09 1.42 -16.07
N ASN A 9 -4.22 0.86 -15.62
CA ASN A 9 -4.51 -0.57 -15.77
C ASN A 9 -4.54 -0.98 -17.26
N LYS A 10 -5.28 -0.22 -18.09
CA LYS A 10 -5.36 -0.46 -19.55
C LYS A 10 -3.99 -0.34 -20.24
N GLU A 11 -3.18 0.64 -19.86
CA GLU A 11 -1.82 0.81 -20.40
C GLU A 11 -0.90 -0.36 -20.04
N LEU A 12 -0.99 -0.86 -18.81
CA LEU A 12 -0.20 -2.01 -18.36
C LEU A 12 -0.61 -3.30 -19.07
N GLU A 13 -1.92 -3.53 -19.28
CA GLU A 13 -2.42 -4.68 -20.05
C GLU A 13 -1.91 -4.66 -21.50
N LYS A 14 -1.97 -3.50 -22.16
CA LYS A 14 -1.44 -3.34 -23.52
C LYS A 14 0.07 -3.58 -23.57
N SER A 15 0.81 -3.05 -22.61
CA SER A 15 2.28 -3.21 -22.51
C SER A 15 2.67 -4.68 -22.28
N MET A 16 1.86 -5.39 -21.48
CA MET A 16 2.04 -6.80 -21.17
C MET A 16 1.84 -7.70 -22.39
N ALA A 17 0.91 -7.34 -23.28
CA ALA A 17 0.66 -8.03 -24.55
C ALA A 17 1.71 -7.72 -25.62
N ALA A 18 2.22 -6.48 -25.66
CA ALA A 18 3.23 -6.06 -26.65
C ALA A 18 4.64 -6.62 -26.39
N THR A 19 4.94 -7.01 -25.14
CA THR A 19 6.28 -7.42 -24.73
C THR A 19 6.48 -8.94 -24.78
N LYS A 20 7.54 -9.38 -25.47
CA LYS A 20 8.00 -10.80 -25.48
C LYS A 20 9.06 -11.12 -24.43
N SER A 21 9.72 -10.10 -23.85
CA SER A 21 10.76 -10.29 -22.84
C SER A 21 10.19 -10.77 -21.50
N LYS A 22 10.71 -11.91 -21.01
CA LYS A 22 10.29 -12.52 -19.73
C LYS A 22 10.54 -11.60 -18.53
N GLN A 23 11.64 -10.86 -18.52
CA GLN A 23 12.01 -9.96 -17.43
C GLN A 23 11.04 -8.77 -17.35
N ILE A 24 10.77 -8.12 -18.48
CA ILE A 24 9.85 -6.98 -18.55
C ILE A 24 8.43 -7.45 -18.21
N ARG A 25 8.00 -8.61 -18.72
CA ARG A 25 6.70 -9.21 -18.40
C ARG A 25 6.53 -9.47 -16.89
N LYS A 26 7.57 -9.96 -16.20
CA LYS A 26 7.56 -10.13 -14.74
C LYS A 26 7.43 -8.80 -14.00
N LYS A 27 8.09 -7.75 -14.46
CA LYS A 27 7.98 -6.39 -13.89
C LYS A 27 6.57 -5.81 -14.07
N LEU A 28 6.01 -5.96 -15.28
CA LEU A 28 4.65 -5.50 -15.60
C LEU A 28 3.59 -6.26 -14.79
N ALA A 29 3.71 -7.59 -14.66
CA ALA A 29 2.81 -8.40 -13.83
C ALA A 29 2.72 -7.90 -12.38
N LYS A 30 3.87 -7.58 -11.77
CA LYS A 30 3.91 -7.05 -10.39
C LYS A 30 3.18 -5.72 -10.27
N ARG A 31 3.36 -4.81 -11.22
CA ARG A 31 2.66 -3.51 -11.24
C ARG A 31 1.17 -3.68 -11.45
N LEU A 32 0.77 -4.53 -12.40
CA LEU A 32 -0.62 -4.81 -12.72
C LEU A 32 -1.37 -5.37 -11.50
N LYS A 33 -0.77 -6.34 -10.80
CA LYS A 33 -1.33 -6.90 -9.56
C LYS A 33 -1.59 -5.82 -8.50
N LEU A 34 -0.69 -4.85 -8.39
CA LEU A 34 -0.78 -3.77 -7.41
C LEU A 34 -1.91 -2.78 -7.77
N VAL A 35 -2.01 -2.39 -9.04
CA VAL A 35 -3.09 -1.52 -9.54
C VAL A 35 -4.46 -2.18 -9.40
N GLN A 36 -4.60 -3.44 -9.81
CA GLN A 36 -5.83 -4.21 -9.65
C GLN A 36 -6.17 -4.42 -8.16
N GLY A 37 -5.17 -4.59 -7.31
CA GLY A 37 -5.35 -4.65 -5.86
C GLY A 37 -6.02 -3.40 -5.30
N PHE A 38 -5.55 -2.20 -5.69
CA PHE A 38 -6.18 -0.93 -5.31
C PHE A 38 -7.60 -0.78 -5.86
N GLN A 39 -7.83 -1.16 -7.12
CA GLN A 39 -9.17 -1.10 -7.72
C GLN A 39 -10.18 -2.01 -7.00
N ASN A 40 -9.77 -3.24 -6.68
CA ASN A 40 -10.65 -4.22 -6.03
C ASN A 40 -10.94 -3.85 -4.57
N SER A 41 -9.96 -3.29 -3.85
CA SER A 41 -10.13 -2.87 -2.45
C SER A 41 -10.80 -1.51 -2.31
N HIS A 42 -10.99 -0.76 -3.40
CA HIS A 42 -11.43 0.63 -3.41
C HIS A 42 -10.50 1.55 -2.57
N ALA A 43 -9.28 1.11 -2.29
CA ALA A 43 -8.30 1.91 -1.57
C ALA A 43 -7.66 2.93 -2.50
N ARG A 44 -7.47 4.14 -1.98
CA ARG A 44 -6.82 5.21 -2.72
C ARG A 44 -5.31 5.16 -2.49
N PRO A 45 -4.46 5.26 -3.54
CA PRO A 45 -3.01 5.22 -3.38
C PRO A 45 -2.45 6.27 -2.42
N GLU A 46 -3.06 7.45 -2.36
CA GLU A 46 -2.69 8.53 -1.45
C GLU A 46 -2.82 8.16 0.04
N TRP A 47 -3.64 7.15 0.40
CA TRP A 47 -3.75 6.70 1.80
C TRP A 47 -2.47 6.08 2.35
N MET A 48 -1.49 5.76 1.51
CA MET A 48 -0.17 5.34 1.96
C MET A 48 0.65 6.50 2.55
N ILE A 49 0.25 7.74 2.30
CA ILE A 49 0.87 8.95 2.87
C ILE A 49 -0.03 9.43 4.00
N LEU A 50 0.52 9.50 5.21
CA LEU A 50 -0.24 9.86 6.41
C LEU A 50 -0.15 11.37 6.64
N ASP A 51 -1.28 12.06 6.56
CA ASP A 51 -1.39 13.46 7.00
C ASP A 51 -1.62 13.56 8.52
N VAL A 52 -2.36 12.60 9.07
CA VAL A 52 -2.67 12.51 10.50
C VAL A 52 -2.29 11.11 10.99
N LEU A 53 -1.36 11.05 11.94
CA LEU A 53 -0.90 9.79 12.52
C LEU A 53 -1.83 9.40 13.69
N PRO A 54 -2.57 8.27 13.61
CA PRO A 54 -3.41 7.84 14.72
C PRO A 54 -2.55 7.35 15.90
N VAL A 55 -3.00 7.64 17.12
CA VAL A 55 -2.38 7.18 18.37
C VAL A 55 -3.30 6.17 19.04
N ILE A 56 -2.76 5.04 19.44
CA ILE A 56 -3.50 3.98 20.15
C ILE A 56 -3.91 4.49 21.54
N PRO A 57 -5.14 4.18 22.03
CA PRO A 57 -5.59 4.56 23.36
C PRO A 57 -4.63 4.11 24.49
N PRO A 58 -4.52 4.90 25.58
CA PRO A 58 -3.61 4.59 26.69
C PRO A 58 -3.94 3.26 27.37
N ASP A 59 -5.21 2.84 27.39
CA ASP A 59 -5.60 1.56 28.00
C ASP A 59 -4.98 0.34 27.30
N LEU A 60 -4.71 0.45 26.00
CA LEU A 60 -4.00 -0.57 25.21
C LEU A 60 -2.47 -0.40 25.25
N ARG A 61 -1.99 0.69 25.88
CA ARG A 61 -0.58 0.95 26.18
C ARG A 61 -0.42 1.24 27.69
N PRO A 62 -0.76 0.27 28.56
CA PRO A 62 -0.70 0.50 30.00
C PRO A 62 0.75 0.67 30.45
N LEU A 63 0.96 1.59 31.38
CA LEU A 63 2.21 1.68 32.15
C LEU A 63 2.10 0.75 33.36
N VAL A 64 2.94 -0.27 33.40
CA VAL A 64 2.99 -1.28 34.45
C VAL A 64 4.02 -0.85 35.50
N PRO A 65 3.62 -0.70 36.78
CA PRO A 65 4.57 -0.45 37.86
C PRO A 65 5.49 -1.66 38.06
N LEU A 66 6.79 -1.41 38.12
CA LEU A 66 7.83 -2.39 38.41
C LEU A 66 8.38 -2.17 39.84
N GLU A 67 8.99 -3.22 40.40
CA GLU A 67 9.59 -3.15 41.73
C GLU A 67 10.69 -2.07 41.80
N GLY A 68 10.72 -1.35 42.94
CA GLY A 68 11.68 -0.26 43.17
C GLY A 68 11.25 1.11 42.62
N GLY A 69 9.97 1.33 42.29
CA GLY A 69 9.44 2.64 41.90
C GLY A 69 9.65 3.01 40.43
N ARG A 70 9.91 2.01 39.57
CA ARG A 70 10.06 2.18 38.12
C ARG A 70 8.73 1.89 37.42
N PHE A 71 8.53 2.44 36.23
CA PHE A 71 7.36 2.16 35.37
C PHE A 71 7.86 1.62 34.02
N ALA A 72 7.16 0.64 33.46
CA ALA A 72 7.40 0.07 32.13
C ALA A 72 6.16 0.22 31.24
#